data_AF-A0A940KPU6-F1
#
_entry.id   AF-A0A940KPU6-F1
#
_cell.length_a   1.000
_cell.length_b   1.000
_cell.length_c   1.000
_cell.angle_alpha   90.00
_cell.angle_beta   90.00
_cell.angle_gamma   90.00
#
_symmetry.space_group_name_H-M   'P 1'
#
loop_
_entity.id
_entity.type
_entity.pdbx_description
1 polymer ?
#
loop_
_entity_poly.entity_id
_entity_poly.type
_entity_poly.pdbx_seq_one_letter_code
_entity_poly.pdbx_strand_id
1 'polypeptide(L)'
;MKFSLALLSLAFSALFVTGCSKDIDHHSEYNKSFKAFQEFKQSSGNSYQYMAIQSSWVGSSTQTIITVRNGRVTNRAAVVRGFATGNATTVTIVDEWEENEATLNSHNAGHPSRTLDEIYQLAKNEWLIKRKEATNFFEAKNDGMISDCGYYENNCQDDCTIGIHISWIRKL
;
A
#
# COMPACT_ATOMS: atom_id res chain seq x y z
N MET A 1 33.20 -9.24 -64.58
CA MET A 1 34.24 -8.24 -64.28
C MET A 1 33.88 -7.50 -63.01
N LYS A 2 34.80 -7.56 -62.02
CA LYS A 2 35.15 -6.56 -60.98
C LYS A 2 34.05 -5.93 -60.09
N PHE A 3 34.15 -6.30 -58.81
CA PHE A 3 33.77 -5.61 -57.56
C PHE A 3 33.51 -4.09 -57.61
N SER A 4 32.53 -3.64 -56.82
CA SER A 4 32.84 -2.66 -55.76
C SER A 4 31.85 -2.72 -54.58
N LEU A 5 32.42 -2.68 -53.38
CA LEU A 5 31.81 -2.55 -52.06
C LEU A 5 31.18 -1.17 -51.87
N ALA A 6 30.03 -1.13 -51.20
CA ALA A 6 29.67 -0.01 -50.34
C ALA A 6 28.99 -0.56 -49.07
N LEU A 7 29.78 -0.66 -47.99
CA LEU A 7 29.26 -0.83 -46.64
C LEU A 7 28.39 0.38 -46.27
N LEU A 8 27.14 0.14 -45.88
CA LEU A 8 26.38 1.10 -45.08
C LEU A 8 26.04 0.43 -43.75
N SER A 9 26.90 0.71 -42.77
CA SER A 9 26.69 0.52 -41.34
C SER A 9 25.54 1.38 -40.83
N LEU A 10 24.57 0.77 -40.15
CA LEU A 10 23.93 1.24 -38.89
C LEU A 10 22.63 0.44 -38.69
N ALA A 11 22.55 -0.44 -37.70
CA ALA A 11 21.27 -0.70 -37.03
C ALA A 11 21.45 -1.47 -35.72
N PHE A 12 21.10 -0.77 -34.65
CA PHE A 12 20.54 -1.29 -33.41
C PHE A 12 21.43 -2.21 -32.56
N SER A 13 22.38 -1.59 -31.87
CA SER A 13 22.76 -2.02 -30.53
C SER A 13 21.50 -2.08 -29.65
N ALA A 14 20.95 -3.28 -29.48
CA ALA A 14 19.99 -3.57 -28.44
C ALA A 14 20.69 -3.37 -27.09
N LEU A 15 20.67 -2.13 -26.60
CA LEU A 15 20.82 -1.82 -25.18
C LEU A 15 19.65 -2.50 -24.49
N PHE A 16 19.84 -3.76 -24.10
CA PHE A 16 19.14 -4.34 -22.99
C PHE A 16 19.46 -3.46 -21.79
N VAL A 17 18.60 -2.47 -21.54
CA VAL A 17 18.51 -1.85 -20.23
C VAL A 17 18.00 -2.97 -19.34
N THR A 18 18.93 -3.74 -18.76
CA THR A 18 18.66 -4.50 -17.56
C THR A 18 18.32 -3.45 -16.52
N GLY A 19 17.05 -3.08 -16.45
CA GLY A 19 16.56 -2.33 -15.31
C GLY A 19 16.96 -3.16 -14.11
N CYS A 20 17.87 -2.65 -13.29
CA CYS A 20 18.15 -3.23 -11.98
C CYS A 20 16.81 -3.26 -11.26
N SER A 21 16.12 -4.40 -11.31
CA SER A 21 15.04 -4.67 -10.38
C SER A 21 15.69 -4.57 -9.02
N LYS A 22 15.28 -3.59 -8.23
CA LYS A 22 15.67 -3.55 -6.82
C LYS A 22 15.31 -4.90 -6.23
N ASP A 23 16.23 -5.51 -5.50
CA ASP A 23 15.92 -6.74 -4.76
C ASP A 23 14.80 -6.43 -3.78
N ILE A 24 13.64 -7.06 -3.99
CA ILE A 24 12.51 -6.96 -3.08
C ILE A 24 12.49 -8.18 -2.18
N ASP A 25 12.30 -7.94 -0.89
CA ASP A 25 12.02 -9.01 0.06
C ASP A 25 10.58 -9.52 -0.15
N HIS A 26 10.30 -10.77 0.24
CA HIS A 26 8.98 -11.40 0.06
C HIS A 26 8.45 -11.39 -1.41
N HIS A 27 9.34 -11.42 -2.41
CA HIS A 27 8.99 -11.29 -3.83
C HIS A 27 7.93 -12.32 -4.30
N SER A 28 8.01 -13.57 -3.80
CA SER A 28 7.09 -14.64 -4.18
C SER A 28 5.68 -14.39 -3.62
N GLU A 29 5.61 -14.04 -2.34
CA GLU A 29 4.40 -13.75 -1.58
C GLU A 29 3.71 -12.50 -2.14
N TYR A 30 4.47 -11.44 -2.41
CA TYR A 30 4.00 -10.24 -3.07
C TYR A 30 3.36 -10.57 -4.43
N ASN A 31 4.05 -11.33 -5.29
CA ASN A 31 3.55 -11.63 -6.63
C ASN A 31 2.27 -12.48 -6.61
N LYS A 32 2.20 -13.47 -5.71
CA LYS A 32 0.96 -14.25 -5.50
C LYS A 32 -0.18 -13.34 -5.05
N SER A 33 0.10 -12.44 -4.12
CA SER A 33 -0.91 -11.52 -3.60
C SER A 33 -1.37 -10.50 -4.64
N PHE A 34 -0.44 -9.94 -5.42
CA PHE A 34 -0.75 -9.03 -6.50
C PHE A 34 -1.62 -9.71 -7.56
N LYS A 35 -1.37 -10.99 -7.87
CA LYS A 35 -2.24 -11.76 -8.76
C LYS A 35 -3.67 -11.89 -8.21
N ALA A 36 -3.81 -12.24 -6.92
CA ALA A 36 -5.12 -12.31 -6.27
C ALA A 36 -5.85 -10.95 -6.33
N PHE A 37 -5.13 -9.85 -6.11
CA PHE A 37 -5.68 -8.51 -6.28
C PHE A 37 -6.13 -8.21 -7.71
N GLN A 38 -5.38 -8.61 -8.75
CA GLN A 38 -5.80 -8.41 -10.14
C GLN A 38 -7.12 -9.15 -10.45
N GLU A 39 -7.27 -10.38 -9.97
CA GLU A 39 -8.50 -11.17 -10.11
C GLU A 39 -9.68 -10.54 -9.34
N PHE A 40 -9.43 -10.09 -8.10
CA PHE A 40 -10.41 -9.34 -7.31
C PHE A 40 -10.84 -8.04 -8.00
N LYS A 41 -9.89 -7.28 -8.53
CA LYS A 41 -10.10 -6.02 -9.23
C LYS A 41 -10.99 -6.21 -10.46
N GLN A 42 -10.73 -7.23 -11.27
CA GLN A 42 -11.58 -7.56 -12.42
C GLN A 42 -12.99 -7.96 -11.98
N SER A 43 -13.09 -8.85 -10.99
CA SER A 43 -14.36 -9.40 -10.52
C SER A 43 -15.19 -8.45 -9.63
N SER A 44 -14.69 -7.26 -9.33
CA SER A 44 -15.37 -6.20 -8.58
C SER A 44 -15.65 -4.96 -9.43
N GLY A 45 -15.28 -4.96 -10.71
CA GLY A 45 -15.32 -3.74 -11.52
C GLY A 45 -14.46 -2.62 -10.93
N ASN A 46 -13.35 -2.99 -10.27
CA ASN A 46 -12.45 -2.11 -9.53
C ASN A 46 -13.19 -1.23 -8.49
N SER A 47 -14.24 -1.79 -7.87
CA SER A 47 -15.09 -1.11 -6.90
C SER A 47 -15.15 -1.92 -5.60
N TYR A 48 -14.65 -1.35 -4.50
CA TYR A 48 -14.44 -2.07 -3.25
C TYR A 48 -14.34 -1.10 -2.07
N GLN A 49 -14.37 -1.67 -0.88
CA GLN A 49 -13.96 -1.01 0.36
C GLN A 49 -12.83 -1.78 1.03
N TYR A 50 -12.00 -1.07 1.77
CA TYR A 50 -11.06 -1.70 2.69
C TYR A 50 -10.91 -0.86 3.96
N MET A 51 -10.52 -1.49 5.06
CA MET A 51 -10.23 -0.81 6.32
C MET A 51 -8.74 -0.88 6.64
N ALA A 52 -8.10 0.28 6.63
CA ALA A 52 -6.76 0.44 7.16
C ALA A 52 -6.82 0.69 8.67
N ILE A 53 -5.90 0.07 9.41
CA ILE A 53 -5.72 0.31 10.84
C ILE A 53 -4.34 0.92 11.06
N GLN A 54 -4.27 1.91 11.93
CA GLN A 54 -3.04 2.39 12.54
C GLN A 54 -3.23 2.32 14.06
N SER A 55 -2.28 1.72 14.76
CA SER A 55 -2.31 1.60 16.22
C SER A 55 -0.96 1.98 16.79
N SER A 56 -0.99 2.60 17.95
CA SER A 56 0.19 2.94 18.74
C SER A 56 0.29 2.01 19.95
N TRP A 57 1.51 1.73 20.42
CA TRP A 57 1.77 1.13 21.73
C TRP A 57 0.88 1.80 22.77
N VAL A 58 0.85 3.14 22.81
CA VAL A 58 0.20 3.88 23.91
C VAL A 58 -1.32 3.73 23.92
N GLY A 59 -1.90 2.94 23.02
CA GLY A 59 -3.31 2.57 23.03
C GLY A 59 -4.20 3.45 22.16
N SER A 60 -3.64 4.46 21.49
CA SER A 60 -4.37 5.17 20.43
C SER A 60 -4.44 4.30 19.17
N SER A 61 -5.55 4.40 18.45
CA SER A 61 -5.73 3.70 17.18
C SER A 61 -6.67 4.46 16.27
N THR A 62 -6.43 4.40 14.97
CA THR A 62 -7.37 4.89 13.96
C THR A 62 -7.75 3.75 13.04
N GLN A 63 -9.06 3.61 12.81
CA GLN A 63 -9.61 2.76 11.76
C GLN A 63 -10.11 3.67 10.65
N THR A 64 -9.68 3.45 9.41
CA THR A 64 -10.08 4.25 8.26
C THR A 64 -10.62 3.35 7.16
N ILE A 65 -11.89 3.51 6.83
CA ILE A 65 -12.54 2.84 5.70
C ILE A 65 -12.34 3.71 4.47
N ILE A 66 -11.79 3.11 3.42
CA ILE A 66 -11.66 3.74 2.10
C ILE A 66 -12.65 3.07 1.16
N THR A 67 -13.46 3.88 0.47
CA THR A 67 -14.39 3.43 -0.57
C THR A 67 -13.87 3.81 -1.94
N VAL A 68 -13.64 2.81 -2.79
CA VAL A 68 -13.17 2.97 -4.16
C VAL A 68 -14.30 2.57 -5.12
N ARG A 69 -14.60 3.43 -6.10
CA ARG A 69 -15.53 3.13 -7.20
C ARG A 69 -14.84 3.35 -8.52
N ASN A 70 -14.91 2.34 -9.39
CA ASN A 70 -14.29 2.37 -10.72
C ASN A 70 -12.81 2.81 -10.68
N GLY A 71 -12.06 2.36 -9.66
CA GLY A 71 -10.65 2.70 -9.47
C GLY A 71 -10.36 4.08 -8.92
N ARG A 72 -11.35 4.81 -8.41
CA ARG A 72 -11.17 6.12 -7.78
C ARG A 72 -11.67 6.10 -6.35
N VAL A 73 -10.92 6.69 -5.42
CA VAL A 73 -11.43 6.90 -4.06
C VAL A 73 -12.58 7.90 -4.13
N THR A 74 -13.72 7.53 -3.55
CA THR A 74 -14.94 8.36 -3.55
C THR A 74 -15.39 8.74 -2.15
N ASN A 75 -14.95 8.01 -1.13
CA ASN A 75 -15.31 8.26 0.25
C ASN A 75 -14.24 7.71 1.21
N ARG A 76 -14.12 8.37 2.35
CA ARG A 76 -13.24 7.99 3.44
C ARG A 76 -13.97 8.23 4.76
N ALA A 77 -14.00 7.25 5.65
CA ALA A 77 -14.57 7.41 6.98
C ALA A 77 -13.56 6.93 8.01
N ALA A 78 -13.45 7.59 9.16
CA ALA A 78 -12.54 7.15 10.20
C ALA A 78 -13.15 7.24 11.60
N VAL A 79 -12.72 6.31 12.44
CA VAL A 79 -12.95 6.31 13.88
C VAL A 79 -11.59 6.39 14.55
N VAL A 80 -11.37 7.46 15.32
CA VAL A 80 -10.14 7.69 16.10
C VAL A 80 -10.42 7.35 17.55
N ARG A 81 -9.63 6.43 18.08
CA ARG A 81 -9.64 6.04 19.48
C ARG A 81 -8.38 6.53 20.18
N GLY A 82 -8.56 7.06 21.38
CA GLY A 82 -7.49 7.58 22.21
C GLY A 82 -7.96 7.74 23.65
N PHE A 83 -7.09 8.28 24.50
CA PHE A 83 -7.43 8.53 25.89
C PHE A 83 -8.49 9.62 26.05
N ALA A 84 -9.46 9.38 26.92
CA ALA A 84 -10.46 10.39 27.25
C ALA A 84 -9.82 11.64 27.86
N THR A 85 -10.35 12.82 27.56
CA THR A 85 -9.84 14.08 28.11
C THR A 85 -9.87 14.04 29.64
N GLY A 86 -8.72 14.24 30.28
CA GLY A 86 -8.58 14.18 31.74
C GLY A 86 -8.50 12.77 32.33
N ASN A 87 -8.45 11.71 31.51
CA ASN A 87 -8.31 10.33 31.96
C ASN A 87 -7.33 9.54 31.07
N ALA A 88 -6.17 9.21 31.63
CA ALA A 88 -5.07 8.52 30.93
C ALA A 88 -5.16 6.98 30.98
N THR A 89 -6.26 6.40 31.45
CA THR A 89 -6.40 4.94 31.57
C THR A 89 -7.51 4.36 30.71
N THR A 90 -8.45 5.19 30.23
CA THR A 90 -9.60 4.73 29.45
C THR A 90 -9.50 5.19 27.99
N VAL A 91 -9.39 4.22 27.07
CA VAL A 91 -9.45 4.47 25.63
C VAL A 91 -10.90 4.56 25.18
N THR A 92 -11.27 5.66 24.53
CA THR A 92 -12.62 5.93 23.99
C THR A 92 -12.52 6.43 22.54
N ILE A 93 -13.66 6.58 21.86
CA ILE A 93 -13.72 7.35 20.61
C ILE A 93 -13.52 8.82 20.96
N VAL A 94 -12.52 9.45 20.35
CA VAL A 94 -12.18 10.87 20.55
C VAL A 94 -12.48 11.71 19.32
N ASP A 95 -12.62 11.08 18.15
CA ASP A 95 -13.02 11.72 16.91
C ASP A 95 -13.64 10.67 15.97
N GLU A 96 -14.61 11.10 15.16
CA GLU A 96 -15.28 10.28 14.15
C GLU A 96 -15.80 11.18 13.04
N TRP A 97 -15.45 10.84 11.79
CA TRP A 97 -15.79 11.68 10.64
C TRP A 97 -15.91 10.89 9.35
N GLU A 98 -16.52 11.54 8.36
CA GLU A 98 -16.70 11.03 7.01
C GLU A 98 -16.40 12.11 5.97
N GLU A 99 -15.78 11.71 4.87
CA GLU A 99 -15.48 12.50 3.69
C GLU A 99 -16.11 11.86 2.47
N ASN A 100 -16.72 12.68 1.62
CA ASN A 100 -17.19 12.27 0.29
C ASN A 100 -16.33 12.93 -0.79
N GLU A 101 -16.68 12.75 -2.06
CA GLU A 101 -15.92 13.31 -3.18
C GLU A 101 -15.70 14.83 -3.11
N ALA A 102 -16.64 15.58 -2.50
CA ALA A 102 -16.53 17.04 -2.35
C ALA A 102 -15.64 17.47 -1.18
N THR A 103 -15.44 16.60 -0.18
CA THR A 103 -14.68 16.89 1.04
C THR A 103 -13.47 15.96 1.23
N LEU A 104 -13.12 15.20 0.20
CA LEU A 104 -12.05 14.21 0.29
C LEU A 104 -10.72 14.86 0.70
N ASN A 105 -10.06 14.27 1.70
CA ASN A 105 -8.83 14.77 2.31
C ASN A 105 -8.96 16.10 3.06
N SER A 106 -10.17 16.47 3.52
CA SER A 106 -10.35 17.62 4.42
C SER A 106 -9.85 17.36 5.85
N HIS A 107 -9.72 16.10 6.27
CA HIS A 107 -9.21 15.68 7.57
C HIS A 107 -7.78 15.14 7.45
N ASN A 108 -6.90 15.62 8.34
CA ASN A 108 -5.51 15.17 8.39
C ASN A 108 -5.34 13.79 9.04
N ALA A 109 -6.28 13.42 9.91
CA ALA A 109 -6.25 12.13 10.62
C ALA A 109 -6.59 10.96 9.69
N GLY A 110 -6.28 9.74 10.16
CA GLY A 110 -6.59 8.50 9.47
C GLY A 110 -5.68 8.20 8.28
N HIS A 111 -5.94 7.04 7.66
CA HIS A 111 -5.14 6.58 6.52
C HIS A 111 -5.36 7.49 5.29
N PRO A 112 -4.30 7.84 4.53
CA PRO A 112 -4.44 8.63 3.30
C PRO A 112 -5.41 8.01 2.29
N SER A 113 -6.07 8.83 1.47
CA SER A 113 -6.91 8.35 0.36
C SER A 113 -6.06 7.61 -0.68
N ARG A 114 -5.97 6.29 -0.57
CA ARG A 114 -5.22 5.44 -1.51
C ARG A 114 -6.11 4.32 -2.03
N THR A 115 -5.86 3.92 -3.25
CA THR A 115 -6.39 2.69 -3.84
C THR A 115 -5.49 1.51 -3.49
N LEU A 116 -5.99 0.29 -3.63
CA LEU A 116 -5.15 -0.91 -3.54
C LEU A 116 -4.07 -0.93 -4.64
N ASP A 117 -4.32 -0.38 -5.82
CA ASP A 117 -3.28 -0.24 -6.86
C ASP A 117 -2.08 0.56 -6.34
N GLU A 118 -2.33 1.73 -5.73
CA GLU A 118 -1.28 2.57 -5.14
C GLU A 118 -0.58 1.88 -3.97
N ILE A 119 -1.33 1.16 -3.13
CA ILE A 119 -0.77 0.36 -2.04
C ILE A 119 0.17 -0.72 -2.57
N TYR A 120 -0.23 -1.47 -3.61
CA TYR A 120 0.64 -2.48 -4.22
C TYR A 120 1.87 -1.87 -4.91
N GLN A 121 1.78 -0.65 -5.43
CA GLN A 121 2.94 0.07 -5.96
C GLN A 121 3.90 0.50 -4.85
N LEU A 122 3.39 1.04 -3.74
CA LEU A 122 4.21 1.40 -2.57
C LEU A 122 4.89 0.17 -1.99
N ALA A 123 4.16 -0.93 -1.84
CA ALA A 123 4.70 -2.21 -1.40
C ALA A 123 5.92 -2.62 -2.24
N LYS A 124 5.78 -2.62 -3.57
CA LYS A 124 6.86 -3.02 -4.49
C LYS A 124 8.03 -2.06 -4.54
N ASN A 125 7.75 -0.76 -4.61
CA ASN A 125 8.75 0.24 -4.98
C ASN A 125 9.43 0.88 -3.78
N GLU A 126 8.81 0.78 -2.60
CA GLU A 126 9.26 1.44 -1.38
C GLU A 126 9.31 0.49 -0.18
N TRP A 127 8.22 -0.18 0.17
CA TRP A 127 8.13 -0.85 1.46
C TRP A 127 8.87 -2.18 1.52
N LEU A 128 8.89 -2.95 0.43
CA LEU A 128 9.58 -4.26 0.37
C LEU A 128 10.98 -4.18 -0.23
N ILE A 129 11.48 -2.97 -0.51
CA ILE A 129 12.87 -2.81 -0.94
C ILE A 129 13.80 -3.23 0.20
N LYS A 130 14.72 -4.14 -0.10
CA LYS A 130 15.72 -4.61 0.87
C LYS A 130 16.64 -3.45 1.29
N ARG A 131 16.78 -3.26 2.61
CA ARG A 131 17.65 -2.26 3.22
C ARG A 131 18.54 -2.94 4.26
N LYS A 132 19.74 -2.39 4.49
CA LYS A 132 20.69 -2.96 5.46
C LYS A 132 20.18 -2.84 6.90
N GLU A 133 19.59 -1.70 7.24
CA GLU A 133 19.17 -1.35 8.62
C GLU A 133 17.64 -1.37 8.79
N ALA A 134 16.94 -2.23 8.04
CA ALA A 134 15.51 -2.41 8.19
C ALA A 134 15.10 -3.87 8.00
N THR A 135 14.01 -4.24 8.64
CA THR A 135 13.37 -5.54 8.47
C THR A 135 12.04 -5.36 7.77
N ASN A 136 11.87 -6.00 6.62
CA ASN A 136 10.64 -5.99 5.83
C ASN A 136 9.69 -7.10 6.31
N PHE A 137 8.39 -6.86 6.20
CA PHE A 137 7.35 -7.85 6.48
C PHE A 137 6.24 -7.78 5.44
N PHE A 138 5.61 -8.91 5.17
CA PHE A 138 4.50 -9.03 4.24
C PHE A 138 3.56 -10.17 4.64
N GLU A 139 2.27 -9.88 4.67
CA GLU A 139 1.19 -10.84 4.87
C GLU A 139 0.03 -10.59 3.90
N ALA A 140 -0.65 -11.65 3.51
CA ALA A 140 -1.74 -11.62 2.53
C ALA A 140 -2.98 -12.40 3.00
N LYS A 141 -3.55 -11.99 4.14
CA LYS A 141 -4.67 -12.68 4.81
C LYS A 141 -6.07 -12.23 4.34
N ASN A 142 -6.16 -11.29 3.39
CA ASN A 142 -7.44 -10.82 2.83
C ASN A 142 -7.78 -11.59 1.53
N ASP A 143 -8.11 -12.88 1.64
CA ASP A 143 -8.34 -13.77 0.49
C ASP A 143 -7.16 -13.79 -0.50
N GLY A 144 -5.94 -13.80 0.04
CA GLY A 144 -4.71 -13.73 -0.73
C GLY A 144 -4.31 -12.30 -1.12
N MET A 145 -5.13 -11.27 -0.85
CA MET A 145 -4.71 -9.88 -0.97
C MET A 145 -3.99 -9.40 0.30
N ILE A 146 -3.22 -8.32 0.16
CA ILE A 146 -2.39 -7.71 1.19
C ILE A 146 -3.20 -7.44 2.47
N SER A 147 -2.67 -7.88 3.61
CA SER A 147 -3.22 -7.61 4.95
C SER A 147 -2.24 -6.87 5.83
N ASP A 148 -0.94 -7.10 5.66
CA ASP A 148 0.10 -6.37 6.37
C ASP A 148 1.31 -6.24 5.45
N CYS A 149 1.91 -5.06 5.35
CA CYS A 149 3.07 -4.88 4.51
C CYS A 149 3.82 -3.63 4.92
N GLY A 150 5.14 -3.75 5.06
CA GLY A 150 5.94 -2.62 5.48
C GLY A 150 7.37 -3.01 5.80
N TYR A 151 8.01 -2.10 6.51
CA TYR A 151 9.24 -2.36 7.23
C TYR A 151 9.28 -1.54 8.52
N TYR A 152 10.19 -1.91 9.39
CA TYR A 152 10.64 -1.07 10.51
C TYR A 152 12.16 -1.02 10.49
N GLU A 153 12.73 0.08 10.95
CA GLU A 153 14.19 0.21 11.10
C GLU A 153 14.67 -0.63 12.30
N ASN A 154 15.84 -1.25 12.20
CA ASN A 154 16.30 -2.24 13.18
C ASN A 154 16.47 -1.69 14.61
N ASN A 155 16.64 -0.37 14.75
CA ASN A 155 16.75 0.32 16.05
C ASN A 155 15.46 1.06 16.45
N CYS A 156 14.35 0.74 15.80
CA CYS A 156 13.04 1.22 16.23
C CYS A 156 12.69 0.67 17.61
N GLN A 157 12.21 1.54 18.49
CA GLN A 157 11.62 1.15 19.77
C GLN A 157 10.12 0.96 19.58
N ASP A 158 9.39 2.08 19.40
CA ASP A 158 7.92 2.08 19.43
C ASP A 158 7.36 2.78 18.19
N ASP A 159 6.27 2.26 17.65
CA ASP A 159 5.44 2.91 16.61
C ASP A 159 6.14 3.32 15.30
N CYS A 160 7.25 2.68 14.91
CA CYS A 160 7.99 3.04 13.69
C CYS A 160 7.66 2.21 12.45
N THR A 161 6.50 1.55 12.41
CA THR A 161 6.08 0.80 11.22
C THR A 161 5.85 1.74 10.05
N ILE A 162 6.61 1.56 8.97
CA ILE A 162 6.41 2.24 7.70
C ILE A 162 5.77 1.24 6.74
N GLY A 163 4.46 1.39 6.55
CA GLY A 163 3.68 0.43 5.78
C GLY A 163 2.18 0.60 5.93
N ILE A 164 1.47 -0.50 5.80
CA ILE A 164 0.02 -0.57 5.93
C ILE A 164 -0.42 -1.86 6.62
N HIS A 165 -1.41 -1.72 7.48
CA HIS A 165 -2.21 -2.83 7.98
C HIS A 165 -3.63 -2.70 7.46
N ILE A 166 -4.10 -3.70 6.71
CA ILE A 166 -5.47 -3.77 6.16
C ILE A 166 -6.21 -4.91 6.84
N SER A 167 -7.22 -4.56 7.63
CA SER A 167 -7.99 -5.53 8.39
C SER A 167 -8.97 -6.33 7.55
N TRP A 168 -9.55 -5.72 6.51
CA TRP A 168 -10.44 -6.41 5.56
C TRP A 168 -10.50 -5.67 4.23
N ILE A 169 -10.82 -6.41 3.18
CA ILE A 169 -11.11 -5.92 1.83
C ILE A 169 -12.42 -6.58 1.38
N ARG A 170 -13.36 -5.81 0.82
CA ARG A 170 -14.63 -6.34 0.32
C ARG A 170 -15.09 -5.63 -0.95
N LYS A 171 -15.79 -6.36 -1.82
CA LYS A 171 -16.45 -5.78 -2.99
C LYS A 171 -17.61 -4.87 -2.55
N LEU A 172 -17.91 -3.87 -3.37
CA LEU A 172 -19.11 -3.02 -3.23
C LEU A 172 -20.34 -3.68 -3.85
#